data_AF-A0A936NIV6-F1
#
_entry.id   AF-A0A936NIV6-F1
#
_cell.length_a   1.000
_cell.length_b   1.000
_cell.length_c   1.000
_cell.angle_alpha   90.00
_cell.angle_beta   90.00
_cell.angle_gamma   90.00
#
_symmetry.space_group_name_H-M   'P 1'
#
loop_
_entity.id
_entity.type
_entity.pdbx_description
1 polymer ?
#
loop_
_entity_poly.entity_id
_entity_poly.type
_entity_poly.pdbx_seq_one_letter_code
_entity_poly.pdbx_strand_id
1 'polypeptide(L)'
;MMGLRDHVVAKLLIGAWVVLALGLIGSPLVVSAEDSGAKAKASLQKAHDQLELAIDQAEKALGPHRKGSGWVRTYMQRALNVLGGTTSPDYFDKHEAPFFEKVGNPGDGHGALMYLEEAREALKEANASVAVQEAIDHALTHLSNAVNHARESVHGTGVQQTHGHADQVAAFLVATHGKGDTDSPVTGTLAYAMKQMGLTMSK
;
A
#
# COMPACT_ATOMS: atom_id res chain seq x y z
N MET A 1 -24.11 -1.16 82.76
CA MET A 1 -23.12 -0.45 81.91
C MET A 1 -23.75 -0.38 80.52
N MET A 2 -24.59 0.58 80.11
CA MET A 2 -24.50 2.05 80.08
C MET A 2 -23.27 2.54 79.32
N GLY A 3 -23.49 3.27 78.22
CA GLY A 3 -22.49 3.93 77.38
C GLY A 3 -22.43 3.34 75.96
N LEU A 4 -23.38 3.60 75.05
CA LEU A 4 -23.71 4.92 74.48
C LEU A 4 -22.51 5.50 73.71
N ARG A 5 -22.55 5.37 72.39
CA ARG A 5 -22.38 6.47 71.43
C ARG A 5 -22.92 5.95 70.09
N ASP A 6 -24.21 6.14 69.89
CA ASP A 6 -24.78 7.36 69.33
C ASP A 6 -24.46 7.41 67.84
N HIS A 7 -25.47 7.11 67.03
CA HIS A 7 -26.29 8.15 66.39
C HIS A 7 -25.47 8.72 65.22
N VAL A 8 -25.95 8.62 63.99
CA VAL A 8 -27.05 9.42 63.47
C VAL A 8 -27.34 8.77 62.11
N VAL A 9 -28.51 8.13 61.92
CA VAL A 9 -29.67 8.77 61.26
C VAL A 9 -29.32 9.02 59.79
N ALA A 10 -29.99 8.47 58.78
CA ALA A 10 -31.42 8.45 58.63
C ALA A 10 -31.76 7.76 57.29
N LYS A 11 -32.93 7.11 57.28
CA LYS A 11 -33.97 7.22 56.25
C LYS A 11 -33.56 6.81 54.82
N LEU A 12 -33.93 5.62 54.35
CA LEU A 12 -35.30 5.30 53.88
C LEU A 12 -35.77 6.32 52.86
N LEU A 13 -35.84 5.96 51.57
CA LEU A 13 -36.87 6.36 50.60
C LEU A 13 -36.69 5.47 49.35
N ILE A 14 -37.58 4.50 49.15
CA ILE A 14 -38.72 4.54 48.21
C ILE A 14 -38.27 4.34 46.75
N GLY A 15 -38.82 3.29 46.15
CA GLY A 15 -38.46 2.82 44.83
C GLY A 15 -38.91 3.69 43.67
N ALA A 16 -38.46 3.28 42.50
CA ALA A 16 -39.06 3.62 41.22
C ALA A 16 -38.82 2.45 40.27
N TRP A 17 -39.87 1.66 40.06
CA TRP A 17 -40.05 0.97 38.78
C TRP A 17 -40.28 2.06 37.73
N VAL A 18 -39.37 2.19 36.76
CA VAL A 18 -39.67 2.80 35.46
C VAL A 18 -39.02 1.95 34.38
N VAL A 19 -39.88 1.26 33.63
CA VAL A 19 -39.60 0.71 32.31
C VAL A 19 -39.45 1.89 31.35
N LEU A 20 -38.32 1.97 30.63
CA LEU A 20 -38.18 2.75 29.39
C LEU A 20 -37.29 1.92 28.45
N ALA A 21 -37.87 1.18 27.52
CA ALA A 21 -38.30 1.61 26.19
C ALA A 21 -37.18 1.41 25.15
N LEU A 22 -37.48 0.55 24.18
CA LEU A 22 -36.76 0.40 22.92
C LEU A 22 -36.40 1.77 22.34
N GLY A 23 -35.10 1.99 22.16
CA GLY A 23 -34.58 3.05 21.32
C GLY A 23 -33.53 2.43 20.41
N LEU A 24 -33.91 2.22 19.15
CA LEU A 24 -33.01 2.12 18.02
C LEU A 24 -32.02 3.30 18.05
N ILE A 25 -30.88 3.10 18.69
CA ILE A 25 -29.66 3.84 18.35
C ILE A 25 -28.74 2.76 17.79
N GLY A 26 -28.95 2.43 16.52
CA GLY A 26 -27.91 1.76 15.75
C GLY A 26 -26.67 2.60 15.93
N SER A 27 -25.69 2.09 16.67
CA SER A 27 -24.39 2.74 16.78
C SER A 27 -23.81 2.74 15.36
N PRO A 28 -23.64 3.89 14.69
CA PRO A 28 -23.06 3.90 13.35
C PRO A 28 -21.58 3.49 13.36
N LEU A 29 -20.94 3.36 14.53
CA LEU A 29 -19.52 3.07 14.63
C LEU A 29 -19.12 1.64 14.27
N VAL A 30 -19.98 0.63 14.45
CA VAL A 30 -19.55 -0.77 14.24
C VAL A 30 -19.62 -1.17 12.76
N VAL A 31 -20.55 -0.60 11.99
CA VAL A 31 -20.70 -0.89 10.56
C VAL A 31 -19.57 -0.28 9.72
N SER A 32 -18.95 0.81 10.18
CA SER A 32 -17.92 1.53 9.41
C SER A 32 -16.54 0.86 9.48
N ALA A 33 -16.15 0.29 10.62
CA ALA A 33 -14.79 -0.24 10.79
C ALA A 33 -14.57 -1.57 10.07
N GLU A 34 -15.61 -2.43 10.01
CA GLU A 34 -15.57 -3.69 9.27
C GLU A 34 -15.49 -3.46 7.75
N ASP A 35 -16.21 -2.46 7.24
CA ASP A 35 -16.20 -2.08 5.83
C ASP A 35 -14.86 -1.45 5.42
N SER A 36 -14.32 -0.53 6.23
CA SER A 36 -12.97 0.03 6.00
C SER A 36 -11.88 -1.04 6.09
N GLY A 37 -12.01 -2.03 6.99
CA GLY A 37 -11.09 -3.17 7.06
C GLY A 37 -11.11 -4.06 5.82
N ALA A 38 -12.30 -4.32 5.26
CA ALA A 38 -12.44 -5.06 4.01
C ALA A 38 -11.88 -4.28 2.80
N LYS A 39 -12.15 -2.97 2.74
CA LYS A 39 -11.59 -2.07 1.74
C LYS A 39 -10.07 -2.03 1.79
N ALA A 40 -9.48 -1.90 2.99
CA ALA A 40 -8.03 -1.95 3.18
C ALA A 40 -7.44 -3.25 2.62
N LYS A 41 -8.04 -4.41 2.92
CA LYS A 41 -7.57 -5.69 2.38
C LYS A 41 -7.63 -5.75 0.85
N ALA A 42 -8.73 -5.29 0.27
CA ALA A 42 -8.90 -5.28 -1.18
C ALA A 42 -7.85 -4.38 -1.87
N SER A 43 -7.64 -3.17 -1.36
CA SER A 43 -6.63 -2.25 -1.88
C SER A 43 -5.20 -2.78 -1.68
N LEU A 44 -4.89 -3.41 -0.54
CA LEU A 44 -3.57 -4.05 -0.32
C LEU A 44 -3.31 -5.19 -1.31
N GLN A 45 -4.31 -6.04 -1.56
CA GLN A 45 -4.18 -7.11 -2.54
C GLN A 45 -3.94 -6.53 -3.95
N LYS A 46 -4.69 -5.50 -4.34
CA LYS A 46 -4.51 -4.83 -5.62
C LYS A 46 -3.15 -4.15 -5.76
N ALA A 47 -2.65 -3.52 -4.69
CA ALA A 47 -1.31 -2.98 -4.66
C ALA A 47 -0.24 -4.06 -4.85
N HIS A 48 -0.41 -5.24 -4.23
CA HIS A 48 0.47 -6.38 -4.42
C HIS A 48 0.45 -6.89 -5.86
N ASP A 49 -0.74 -7.12 -6.44
CA ASP A 49 -0.88 -7.57 -7.84
C ASP A 49 -0.17 -6.60 -8.81
N GLN A 50 -0.35 -5.30 -8.64
CA GLN A 50 0.34 -4.29 -9.46
C GLN A 50 1.85 -4.26 -9.17
N LEU A 51 2.28 -4.46 -7.93
CA LEU A 51 3.70 -4.48 -7.59
C LEU A 51 4.43 -5.68 -8.22
N GLU A 52 3.81 -6.86 -8.28
CA GLU A 52 4.36 -8.03 -9.00
C GLU A 52 4.55 -7.73 -10.48
N LEU A 53 3.58 -7.07 -11.13
CA LEU A 53 3.71 -6.66 -12.53
C LEU A 53 4.85 -5.66 -12.74
N ALA A 54 5.03 -4.70 -11.82
CA ALA A 54 6.12 -3.74 -11.87
C ALA A 54 7.49 -4.41 -11.69
N ILE A 55 7.60 -5.40 -10.78
CA ILE A 55 8.80 -6.21 -10.59
C ILE A 55 9.13 -6.99 -11.85
N ASP A 56 8.17 -7.67 -12.46
CA ASP A 56 8.37 -8.38 -13.74
C ASP A 56 8.88 -7.45 -14.85
N GLN A 57 8.39 -6.20 -14.92
CA GLN A 57 8.94 -5.24 -15.87
C GLN A 57 10.38 -4.84 -15.52
N ALA A 58 10.68 -4.62 -14.23
CA ALA A 58 12.03 -4.28 -13.80
C ALA A 58 13.04 -5.40 -14.07
N GLU A 59 12.67 -6.65 -13.83
CA GLU A 59 13.48 -7.82 -14.15
C GLU A 59 13.71 -7.95 -15.67
N LYS A 60 12.68 -7.73 -16.49
CA LYS A 60 12.84 -7.71 -17.96
C LYS A 60 13.78 -6.60 -18.42
N ALA A 61 13.74 -5.44 -17.79
CA ALA A 61 14.64 -4.33 -18.09
C ALA A 61 16.11 -4.70 -17.81
N LEU A 62 16.37 -5.37 -16.68
CA LEU A 62 17.71 -5.75 -16.22
C LEU A 62 18.20 -7.10 -16.77
N GLY A 63 17.32 -7.85 -17.43
CA GLY A 63 17.60 -9.19 -17.92
C GLY A 63 18.77 -9.26 -18.92
N PRO A 64 19.42 -10.43 -19.02
CA PRO A 64 20.65 -10.59 -19.82
C PRO A 64 20.42 -10.49 -21.33
N HIS A 65 19.16 -10.47 -21.78
CA HIS A 65 18.80 -10.74 -23.17
C HIS A 65 18.92 -9.53 -24.12
N ARG A 66 18.93 -8.27 -23.63
CA ARG A 66 19.19 -7.06 -24.44
C ARG A 66 19.71 -5.88 -23.60
N LYS A 67 21.03 -5.64 -23.56
CA LYS A 67 21.68 -4.54 -22.80
C LYS A 67 21.58 -3.15 -23.46
N GLY A 68 20.57 -2.91 -24.30
CA GLY A 68 20.40 -1.62 -24.98
C GLY A 68 19.61 -0.63 -24.12
N SER A 69 20.00 0.64 -24.10
CA SER A 69 19.26 1.68 -23.34
C SER A 69 17.79 1.74 -23.73
N GLY A 70 17.45 1.64 -25.02
CA GLY A 70 16.04 1.64 -25.47
C GLY A 70 15.20 0.47 -24.91
N TRP A 71 15.81 -0.70 -24.68
CA TRP A 71 15.12 -1.84 -24.05
C TRP A 71 14.81 -1.51 -22.58
N VAL A 72 15.83 -1.12 -21.82
CA VAL A 72 15.66 -0.75 -20.41
C VAL A 72 14.62 0.35 -20.24
N ARG A 73 14.70 1.42 -21.05
CA ARG A 73 13.74 2.53 -21.02
C ARG A 73 12.31 2.08 -21.33
N THR A 74 12.12 1.18 -22.29
CA THR A 74 10.80 0.60 -22.62
C THR A 74 10.19 -0.08 -21.40
N TYR A 75 10.94 -0.95 -20.72
CA TYR A 75 10.43 -1.69 -19.56
C TYR A 75 10.33 -0.84 -18.29
N MET A 76 11.22 0.12 -18.10
CA MET A 76 11.11 1.11 -17.02
C MET A 76 9.90 2.02 -17.21
N GLN A 77 9.56 2.39 -18.45
CA GLN A 77 8.32 3.09 -18.72
C GLN A 77 7.09 2.21 -18.43
N ARG A 78 7.14 0.91 -18.74
CA ARG A 78 6.06 -0.01 -18.34
C ARG A 78 5.95 -0.11 -16.81
N ALA A 79 7.06 -0.16 -16.09
CA ALA A 79 7.05 -0.12 -14.62
C ALA A 79 6.44 1.18 -14.09
N LEU A 80 6.79 2.35 -14.65
CA LEU A 80 6.17 3.64 -14.31
C LEU A 80 4.65 3.61 -14.51
N ASN A 81 4.21 3.08 -15.64
CA ASN A 81 2.80 2.96 -15.99
C ASN A 81 2.02 2.11 -14.97
N VAL A 82 2.62 1.01 -14.50
CA VAL A 82 2.04 0.15 -13.46
C VAL A 82 2.05 0.84 -12.09
N LEU A 83 3.13 1.55 -11.74
CA LEU A 83 3.23 2.21 -10.44
C LEU A 83 2.28 3.41 -10.30
N GLY A 84 2.18 4.22 -11.35
CA GLY A 84 1.40 5.46 -11.37
C GLY A 84 0.04 5.38 -12.05
N GLY A 85 -0.33 4.23 -12.64
CA GLY A 85 -1.61 4.06 -13.35
C GLY A 85 -1.66 4.72 -14.74
N THR A 86 -0.54 5.20 -15.28
CA THR A 86 -0.53 5.94 -16.55
C THR A 86 -0.52 5.02 -17.75
N THR A 87 -1.28 5.33 -18.80
CA THR A 87 -1.22 4.63 -20.10
C THR A 87 -0.41 5.39 -21.15
N SER A 88 -0.03 6.63 -20.85
CA SER A 88 0.77 7.46 -21.76
C SER A 88 2.25 7.25 -21.48
N PRO A 89 3.05 6.87 -22.48
CA PRO A 89 4.48 6.72 -22.30
C PRO A 89 5.19 8.08 -22.25
N ASP A 90 5.88 8.38 -21.15
CA ASP A 90 6.76 9.56 -21.02
C ASP A 90 7.99 9.46 -21.93
N TYR A 91 8.45 8.23 -22.20
CA TYR A 91 9.64 7.95 -23.01
C TYR A 91 9.47 8.27 -24.50
N PHE A 92 8.26 8.20 -25.06
CA PHE A 92 8.04 8.42 -26.48
C PHE A 92 7.82 9.90 -26.78
N ASP A 93 8.91 10.65 -26.81
CA ASP A 93 8.91 11.91 -27.56
C ASP A 93 8.83 11.59 -29.06
N LYS A 94 8.07 12.38 -29.81
CA LYS A 94 7.51 12.05 -31.15
C LYS A 94 8.57 11.94 -32.27
N HIS A 95 9.85 11.94 -31.92
CA HIS A 95 10.98 12.04 -32.85
C HIS A 95 11.86 10.77 -32.91
N GLU A 96 11.64 9.73 -32.08
CA GLU A 96 12.48 8.51 -32.04
C GLU A 96 11.82 7.20 -32.58
N ALA A 97 10.71 7.27 -33.32
CA ALA A 97 10.00 6.05 -33.79
C ALA A 97 10.43 5.62 -35.22
N PRO A 98 11.09 4.46 -35.36
CA PRO A 98 10.30 3.30 -35.78
C PRO A 98 10.65 1.94 -35.12
N PHE A 99 11.58 1.87 -34.17
CA PHE A 99 12.16 0.57 -33.73
C PHE A 99 11.65 -0.02 -32.40
N PHE A 100 10.78 0.67 -31.65
CA PHE A 100 10.35 0.21 -30.33
C PHE A 100 8.86 -0.14 -30.30
N GLU A 101 8.55 -1.29 -29.68
CA GLU A 101 7.20 -1.80 -29.44
C GLU A 101 6.36 -0.76 -28.70
N LYS A 102 5.07 -0.62 -29.04
CA LYS A 102 4.16 0.30 -28.33
C LYS A 102 4.28 0.05 -26.82
N VAL A 103 4.70 1.07 -26.07
CA VAL A 103 4.76 0.98 -24.60
C VAL A 103 3.35 1.17 -24.07
N GLY A 104 2.69 0.05 -23.76
CA GLY A 104 1.41 0.04 -23.06
C GLY A 104 1.59 0.07 -21.54
N ASN A 105 0.46 0.13 -20.82
CA ASN A 105 0.41 -0.19 -19.40
C ASN A 105 0.06 -1.67 -19.24
N PRO A 106 0.96 -2.53 -18.70
CA PRO A 106 0.62 -3.91 -18.42
C PRO A 106 -0.24 -4.08 -17.15
N GLY A 107 -0.42 -3.02 -16.37
CA GLY A 107 -1.29 -2.96 -15.19
C GLY A 107 -2.76 -2.69 -15.53
N ASP A 108 -3.55 -2.45 -14.49
CA ASP A 108 -5.00 -2.19 -14.61
C ASP A 108 -5.35 -0.71 -14.86
N GLY A 109 -4.35 0.17 -14.87
CA GLY A 109 -4.53 1.61 -15.08
C GLY A 109 -4.88 2.41 -13.83
N HIS A 110 -5.02 1.79 -12.66
CA HIS A 110 -5.22 2.50 -11.40
C HIS A 110 -3.89 2.81 -10.70
N GLY A 111 -3.01 1.81 -10.70
CA GLY A 111 -1.63 1.93 -10.25
C GLY A 111 -1.39 1.57 -8.79
N ALA A 112 -0.19 1.03 -8.51
CA ALA A 112 0.18 0.54 -7.19
C ALA A 112 0.19 1.64 -6.11
N LEU A 113 0.64 2.85 -6.44
CA LEU A 113 0.65 3.97 -5.49
C LEU A 113 -0.76 4.38 -5.06
N MET A 114 -1.70 4.45 -6.00
CA MET A 114 -3.10 4.80 -5.70
C MET A 114 -3.75 3.76 -4.79
N TYR A 115 -3.53 2.46 -5.05
CA TYR A 115 -4.02 1.41 -4.18
C TYR A 115 -3.41 1.45 -2.77
N LEU A 116 -2.12 1.80 -2.63
CA LEU A 116 -1.51 1.96 -1.31
C LEU A 116 -2.04 3.19 -0.56
N GLU A 117 -2.32 4.29 -1.25
CA GLU A 117 -2.97 5.46 -0.64
C GLU A 117 -4.38 5.14 -0.16
N GLU A 118 -5.17 4.42 -0.96
CA GLU A 118 -6.50 3.95 -0.56
C GLU A 118 -6.44 2.99 0.63
N ALA A 119 -5.48 2.06 0.62
CA ALA A 119 -5.25 1.15 1.74
C ALA A 119 -4.88 1.93 3.00
N ARG A 120 -4.00 2.93 2.89
CA ARG A 120 -3.58 3.79 4.01
C ARG A 120 -4.76 4.49 4.65
N GLU A 121 -5.62 5.14 3.85
CA GLU A 121 -6.79 5.84 4.38
C GLU A 121 -7.79 4.87 5.00
N ALA A 122 -8.06 3.73 4.35
CA ALA A 122 -8.93 2.69 4.90
C ALA A 122 -8.39 2.08 6.21
N LEU A 123 -7.07 1.91 6.34
CA LEU A 123 -6.41 1.41 7.55
C LEU A 123 -6.52 2.42 8.71
N LYS A 124 -6.44 3.73 8.43
CA LYS A 124 -6.67 4.78 9.43
C LYS A 124 -8.10 4.75 9.92
N GLU A 125 -9.08 4.68 9.01
CA GLU A 125 -10.50 4.59 9.35
C GLU A 125 -10.82 3.33 10.17
N ALA A 126 -10.18 2.20 9.83
CA ALA A 126 -10.32 0.95 10.56
C ALA A 126 -9.54 0.90 11.89
N ASN A 127 -8.84 1.96 12.27
CA ASN A 127 -7.96 2.02 13.45
C ASN A 127 -6.93 0.87 13.50
N ALA A 128 -6.31 0.56 12.35
CA ALA A 128 -5.24 -0.44 12.30
C ALA A 128 -4.05 -0.05 13.19
N SER A 129 -3.26 -1.03 13.61
CA SER A 129 -2.09 -0.76 14.48
C SER A 129 -1.11 0.23 13.84
N VAL A 130 -0.43 1.03 14.67
CA VAL A 130 0.57 2.02 14.21
C VAL A 130 1.64 1.37 13.34
N ALA A 131 2.12 0.17 13.70
CA ALA A 131 3.12 -0.55 12.92
C ALA A 131 2.65 -0.90 11.49
N VAL A 132 1.36 -1.19 11.30
CA VAL A 132 0.79 -1.45 9.96
C VAL A 132 0.69 -0.15 9.16
N GLN A 133 0.29 0.95 9.79
CA GLN A 133 0.23 2.25 9.12
C GLN A 133 1.63 2.73 8.71
N GLU A 134 2.63 2.61 9.60
CA GLU A 134 4.03 2.93 9.31
C GLU A 134 4.60 2.06 8.19
N ALA A 135 4.24 0.77 8.13
CA ALA A 135 4.63 -0.10 7.04
C ALA A 135 4.12 0.42 5.69
N ILE A 136 2.87 0.88 5.62
CA ILE A 136 2.31 1.47 4.38
C ILE A 136 2.96 2.82 4.05
N ASP A 137 3.27 3.65 5.03
CA ASP A 137 4.01 4.90 4.81
C ASP A 137 5.42 4.65 4.25
N HIS A 138 6.12 3.63 4.74
CA HIS A 138 7.40 3.19 4.18
C HIS A 138 7.25 2.61 2.77
N ALA A 139 6.20 1.81 2.51
CA ALA A 139 5.89 1.27 1.19
C ALA A 139 5.71 2.40 0.15
N LEU A 140 4.91 3.42 0.50
CA LEU A 140 4.69 4.60 -0.33
C LEU A 140 6.00 5.38 -0.58
N THR A 141 6.84 5.50 0.44
CA THR A 141 8.16 6.16 0.32
C THR A 141 9.07 5.40 -0.65
N HIS A 142 9.18 4.08 -0.50
CA HIS A 142 9.96 3.24 -1.40
C HIS A 142 9.45 3.30 -2.84
N LEU A 143 8.13 3.19 -3.06
CA LEU A 143 7.56 3.26 -4.41
C LEU A 143 7.70 4.66 -5.04
N SER A 144 7.64 5.73 -4.25
CA SER A 144 7.92 7.08 -4.74
C SER A 144 9.36 7.22 -5.22
N ASN A 145 10.32 6.65 -4.50
CA ASN A 145 11.72 6.58 -4.93
C ASN A 145 11.89 5.69 -6.17
N ALA A 146 11.18 4.56 -6.25
CA ALA A 146 11.16 3.72 -7.44
C ALA A 146 10.65 4.49 -8.67
N VAL A 147 9.57 5.27 -8.54
CA VAL A 147 9.06 6.11 -9.62
C VAL A 147 10.09 7.15 -10.05
N ASN A 148 10.75 7.82 -9.11
CA ASN A 148 11.79 8.80 -9.44
C ASN A 148 12.94 8.17 -10.23
N HIS A 149 13.48 7.03 -9.77
CA HIS A 149 14.53 6.35 -10.51
C HIS A 149 14.05 5.74 -11.83
N ALA A 150 12.81 5.29 -11.93
CA ALA A 150 12.29 4.78 -13.20
C ALA A 150 12.19 5.92 -14.24
N ARG A 151 11.78 7.13 -13.83
CA ARG A 151 11.84 8.34 -14.68
C ARG A 151 13.27 8.69 -15.08
N GLU A 152 14.21 8.68 -14.13
CA GLU A 152 15.62 8.93 -14.43
C GLU A 152 16.22 7.88 -15.36
N SER A 153 15.79 6.61 -15.24
CA SER A 153 16.20 5.53 -16.15
C SER A 153 15.68 5.77 -17.57
N VAL A 154 14.40 6.13 -17.69
CA VAL A 154 13.72 6.47 -18.94
C VAL A 154 14.41 7.64 -19.66
N HIS A 155 14.77 8.70 -18.93
CA HIS A 155 15.40 9.90 -19.50
C HIS A 155 16.94 9.87 -19.47
N GLY A 156 17.54 8.81 -18.95
CA GLY A 156 18.99 8.68 -18.81
C GLY A 156 19.69 8.77 -20.17
N THR A 157 20.80 9.48 -20.26
CA THR A 157 21.47 9.80 -21.55
C THR A 157 22.40 8.69 -22.03
N GLY A 158 22.77 7.76 -21.15
CA GLY A 158 23.71 6.67 -21.45
C GLY A 158 23.30 5.33 -20.83
N VAL A 159 23.86 4.25 -21.37
CA VAL A 159 23.54 2.87 -20.98
C VAL A 159 23.81 2.62 -19.49
N GLN A 160 24.92 3.13 -18.94
CA GLN A 160 25.25 2.96 -17.53
C GLN A 160 24.25 3.69 -16.61
N GLN A 161 23.89 4.93 -16.95
CA GLN A 161 22.94 5.72 -16.18
C GLN A 161 21.55 5.06 -16.20
N THR A 162 21.06 4.69 -17.38
CA THR A 162 19.78 4.00 -17.55
C THR A 162 19.72 2.69 -16.75
N HIS A 163 20.74 1.83 -16.83
CA HIS A 163 20.77 0.60 -16.03
C HIS A 163 20.91 0.87 -14.52
N GLY A 164 21.80 1.79 -14.12
CA GLY A 164 22.02 2.08 -12.70
C GLY A 164 20.75 2.56 -11.99
N HIS A 165 19.93 3.38 -12.66
CA HIS A 165 18.63 3.75 -12.12
C HIS A 165 17.63 2.58 -12.14
N ALA A 166 17.63 1.75 -13.19
CA ALA A 166 16.78 0.56 -13.24
C ALA A 166 17.10 -0.45 -12.12
N ASP A 167 18.38 -0.58 -11.72
CA ASP A 167 18.80 -1.39 -10.57
C ASP A 167 18.20 -0.84 -9.27
N GLN A 168 18.20 0.49 -9.08
CA GLN A 168 17.57 1.13 -7.92
C GLN A 168 16.05 0.92 -7.90
N VAL A 169 15.39 0.98 -9.06
CA VAL A 169 13.97 0.65 -9.18
C VAL A 169 13.72 -0.76 -8.65
N ALA A 170 14.43 -1.76 -9.16
CA ALA A 170 14.26 -3.14 -8.72
C ALA A 170 14.49 -3.30 -7.20
N ALA A 171 15.52 -2.64 -6.66
CA ALA A 171 15.79 -2.67 -5.21
C ALA A 171 14.63 -2.10 -4.38
N PHE A 172 14.10 -0.94 -4.76
CA PHE A 172 12.95 -0.34 -4.05
C PHE A 172 11.68 -1.18 -4.21
N LEU A 173 11.40 -1.74 -5.39
CA LEU A 173 10.24 -2.60 -5.60
C LEU A 173 10.30 -3.86 -4.72
N VAL A 174 11.46 -4.51 -4.65
CA VAL A 174 11.68 -5.68 -3.79
C VAL A 174 11.58 -5.31 -2.30
N ALA A 175 12.14 -4.16 -1.89
CA ALA A 175 12.03 -3.68 -0.52
C ALA A 175 10.58 -3.38 -0.13
N THR A 176 9.79 -2.80 -1.03
CA THR A 176 8.35 -2.58 -0.83
C THR A 176 7.62 -3.91 -0.71
N HIS A 177 7.86 -4.82 -1.64
CA HIS A 177 7.15 -6.08 -1.77
C HIS A 177 7.42 -6.98 -0.56
N GLY A 178 8.69 -7.19 -0.21
CA GLY A 178 9.09 -8.12 0.83
C GLY A 178 8.98 -9.58 0.43
N LYS A 179 9.15 -10.46 1.41
CA LYS A 179 8.90 -11.91 1.29
C LYS A 179 7.62 -12.27 2.05
N GLY A 180 6.88 -13.27 1.57
CA GLY A 180 5.60 -13.66 2.18
C GLY A 180 5.68 -14.12 3.64
N ASP A 181 6.89 -14.44 4.14
CA ASP A 181 7.16 -14.82 5.52
C ASP A 181 7.68 -13.67 6.41
N THR A 182 7.75 -12.43 5.89
CA THR A 182 8.23 -11.26 6.62
C THR A 182 7.46 -11.02 7.93
N ASP A 183 8.20 -10.93 9.04
CA ASP A 183 7.69 -10.57 10.37
C ASP A 183 7.95 -9.11 10.76
N SER A 184 8.66 -8.34 9.93
CA SER A 184 9.07 -6.97 10.22
C SER A 184 8.89 -6.05 9.01
N PRO A 185 8.33 -4.83 9.20
CA PRO A 185 8.18 -3.85 8.13
C PRO A 185 9.53 -3.41 7.53
N VAL A 186 10.64 -3.64 8.23
CA VAL A 186 12.01 -3.35 7.74
C VAL A 186 12.41 -4.26 6.57
N THR A 187 11.91 -5.50 6.55
CA THR A 187 12.31 -6.53 5.57
C THR A 187 11.28 -6.74 4.45
N GLY A 188 10.20 -5.97 4.46
CA GLY A 188 9.09 -6.13 3.52
C GLY A 188 7.86 -5.39 3.99
N THR A 189 7.65 -4.17 3.50
CA THR A 189 6.60 -3.29 4.01
C THR A 189 5.20 -3.78 3.66
N LEU A 190 4.98 -4.21 2.42
CA LEU A 190 3.67 -4.66 1.94
C LEU A 190 3.34 -6.06 2.48
N ALA A 191 4.29 -7.00 2.39
CA ALA A 191 4.12 -8.34 2.96
C ALA A 191 3.75 -8.30 4.46
N TYR A 192 4.43 -7.44 5.24
CA TYR A 192 4.11 -7.25 6.65
C TYR A 192 2.67 -6.77 6.84
N ALA A 193 2.28 -5.68 6.15
CA ALA A 193 0.93 -5.11 6.28
C ALA A 193 -0.16 -6.11 5.86
N MET A 194 0.04 -6.82 4.75
CA MET A 194 -0.87 -7.88 4.29
C MET A 194 -1.03 -8.98 5.33
N LYS A 195 0.08 -9.48 5.90
CA LYS A 195 0.06 -10.53 6.94
C LYS A 195 -0.72 -10.09 8.17
N GLN A 196 -0.49 -8.86 8.66
CA GLN A 196 -1.21 -8.33 9.82
C GLN A 196 -2.71 -8.15 9.55
N MET A 197 -3.10 -7.97 8.29
CA MET A 197 -4.50 -7.92 7.86
C MET A 197 -5.08 -9.31 7.55
N GLY A 198 -4.32 -10.40 7.77
CA GLY A 198 -4.76 -11.77 7.52
C GLY A 198 -4.80 -12.14 6.03
N LEU A 199 -4.04 -11.43 5.18
CA LEU A 199 -3.83 -11.78 3.78
C LEU A 199 -2.56 -12.62 3.64
N THR A 200 -2.56 -13.51 2.64
CA THR A 200 -1.39 -14.31 2.26
C THR A 200 -0.84 -13.80 0.94
N MET A 201 0.45 -13.48 0.88
CA MET A 201 1.10 -13.28 -0.42
C MET A 201 1.29 -14.63 -1.11
N SER A 202 1.06 -14.66 -2.42
CA SER A 202 1.45 -15.81 -3.23
C SER A 202 2.97 -16.01 -3.15
N LYS A 203 3.41 -17.26 -3.30
CA LYS A 203 4.84 -17.58 -3.46
C LYS A 203 5.28 -17.37 -4.90
#